data_AF-A0A550GH13-F1
#
_entry.id   AF-A0A550GH13-F1
#
_cell.length_a   1.000
_cell.length_b   1.000
_cell.length_c   1.000
_cell.angle_alpha   90.00
_cell.angle_beta   90.00
_cell.angle_gamma   90.00
#
_symmetry.space_group_name_H-M   'P 1'
#
loop_
_entity.id
_entity.type
_entity.pdbx_description
1 polymer ?
#
loop_
_entity_poly.entity_id
_entity_poly.type
_entity_poly.pdbx_seq_one_letter_code
_entity_poly.pdbx_strand_id
1 'polypeptide(L)'
;MTTPSYIKLNKDNQERLISETAKIRDVDKRRKYLQTQGITDAEIEQIIDTVHFRTKGRDKFPRASKMIFTRPTLAMASSKEIAEYRTWKIRQRLGEVKQALDIGAGIGGDTIAMALRWPVVSIEIDPDTVKMLQHNISVYNVEKKVQIIQGDITKLIHQPPFRDRLHSLDIIFFDPSRRSEDKRTVKTEEYTPP
;
A
#
# COMPACT_ATOMS: atom_id res chain seq x y z
N MET A 1 19.45 -36.12 19.38
CA MET A 1 18.62 -35.14 18.65
C MET A 1 19.56 -34.31 17.81
N THR A 2 19.61 -34.55 16.50
CA THR A 2 20.42 -33.78 15.55
C THR A 2 19.71 -32.46 15.27
N THR A 3 20.35 -31.35 15.62
CA THR A 3 19.89 -30.00 15.26
C THR A 3 19.77 -29.92 13.74
N PRO A 4 18.64 -29.49 13.17
CA PRO A 4 18.52 -29.32 11.73
C PRO A 4 19.63 -28.38 11.23
N SER A 5 20.40 -28.83 10.24
CA SER A 5 21.39 -27.99 9.57
C SER A 5 20.63 -27.04 8.64
N TYR A 6 20.33 -25.84 9.14
CA TYR A 6 19.69 -24.81 8.34
C TYR A 6 20.69 -24.24 7.33
N ILE A 7 20.26 -24.12 6.07
CA ILE A 7 21.03 -23.38 5.07
C ILE A 7 20.86 -21.89 5.38
N LYS A 8 21.96 -21.17 5.56
CA LYS A 8 21.91 -19.72 5.73
C LYS A 8 21.43 -19.07 4.43
N LEU A 9 20.35 -18.29 4.50
CA LEU A 9 19.85 -17.55 3.34
C LEU A 9 20.90 -16.50 2.90
N ASN A 10 21.15 -16.41 1.60
CA ASN A 10 22.00 -15.41 0.96
C ASN A 10 21.28 -14.88 -0.30
N LYS A 11 21.79 -13.81 -0.91
CA LYS A 11 21.09 -13.19 -2.06
C LYS A 11 20.83 -14.16 -3.22
N ASP A 12 21.77 -15.03 -3.52
CA ASP A 12 21.70 -15.92 -4.68
C ASP A 12 20.70 -17.07 -4.46
N ASN A 13 20.73 -17.69 -3.27
CA ASN A 13 19.78 -18.75 -2.94
C ASN A 13 18.37 -18.17 -2.71
N GLN A 14 18.24 -16.96 -2.19
CA GLN A 14 16.96 -16.31 -1.95
C GLN A 14 16.20 -16.05 -3.26
N GLU A 15 16.86 -15.49 -4.27
CA GLU A 15 16.22 -15.20 -5.56
C GLU A 15 15.81 -16.49 -6.29
N ARG A 16 16.64 -17.54 -6.24
CA ARG A 16 16.32 -18.88 -6.75
C ARG A 16 15.06 -19.43 -6.08
N LEU A 17 15.01 -19.41 -4.74
CA LEU A 17 13.90 -19.94 -3.95
C LEU A 17 12.60 -19.18 -4.21
N ILE A 18 12.64 -17.85 -4.35
CA ILE A 18 11.47 -17.04 -4.75
C ILE A 18 10.97 -17.48 -6.13
N SER A 19 11.86 -17.63 -7.10
CA SER A 19 11.51 -18.03 -8.48
C SER A 19 10.88 -19.43 -8.54
N GLU A 20 11.44 -20.41 -7.82
CA GLU A 20 10.93 -21.77 -7.77
C GLU A 20 9.58 -21.84 -7.02
N THR A 21 9.47 -21.14 -5.90
CA THR A 21 8.24 -21.08 -5.10
C THR A 21 7.09 -20.43 -5.88
N ALA A 22 7.39 -19.42 -6.71
CA ALA A 22 6.38 -18.79 -7.57
C ALA A 22 5.79 -19.75 -8.62
N LYS A 23 6.52 -20.79 -9.04
CA LYS A 23 6.04 -21.82 -9.98
C LYS A 23 5.07 -22.81 -9.33
N ILE A 24 5.10 -22.93 -8.00
CA ILE A 24 4.19 -23.80 -7.26
C ILE A 24 2.84 -23.11 -7.13
N ARG A 25 1.82 -23.67 -7.80
CA ARG A 25 0.44 -23.13 -7.82
C ARG A 25 -0.29 -23.30 -6.48
N ASP A 26 -0.09 -24.45 -5.85
CA ASP A 26 -0.71 -24.82 -4.58
C ASP A 26 0.01 -24.11 -3.43
N VAL A 27 -0.72 -23.25 -2.71
CA VAL A 27 -0.15 -22.39 -1.66
C VAL A 27 0.37 -23.23 -0.49
N ASP A 28 -0.31 -24.32 -0.15
CA ASP A 28 0.10 -25.19 0.97
C ASP A 28 1.38 -25.95 0.63
N LYS A 29 1.57 -26.29 -0.64
CA LYS A 29 2.81 -26.92 -1.13
C LYS A 29 4.03 -25.99 -1.13
N ARG A 30 3.84 -24.66 -1.13
CA ARG A 30 4.96 -23.69 -1.10
C ARG A 30 5.74 -23.77 0.21
N ARG A 31 5.03 -23.80 1.34
CA ARG A 31 5.68 -23.93 2.66
C ARG A 31 6.44 -25.25 2.76
N LYS A 32 5.79 -26.35 2.39
CA LYS A 32 6.41 -27.68 2.40
C LYS A 32 7.67 -27.74 1.53
N TYR A 33 7.64 -27.12 0.35
CA TYR A 33 8.83 -26.99 -0.51
C TYR A 33 9.97 -26.26 0.21
N LEU A 34 9.72 -25.10 0.79
CA LEU A 34 10.77 -24.32 1.44
C LEU A 34 11.33 -25.00 2.70
N GLN A 35 10.50 -25.74 3.44
CA GLN A 35 10.94 -26.56 4.56
C GLN A 35 11.94 -27.65 4.12
N THR A 36 11.73 -28.30 2.97
CA THR A 36 12.68 -29.30 2.45
C THR A 36 14.00 -28.69 1.97
N GLN A 37 14.05 -27.37 1.76
CA GLN A 37 15.28 -26.64 1.44
C GLN A 37 16.10 -26.28 2.70
N GLY A 38 15.65 -26.64 3.90
CA GLY A 38 16.37 -26.37 5.16
C GLY A 38 16.40 -24.89 5.53
N ILE A 39 15.34 -24.15 5.19
CA ILE A 39 15.16 -22.73 5.48
C ILE A 39 14.33 -22.55 6.77
N THR A 40 14.61 -21.51 7.55
CA THR A 40 13.88 -21.25 8.81
C THR A 40 12.47 -20.74 8.57
N ASP A 41 11.55 -20.93 9.53
CA ASP A 41 10.16 -20.48 9.38
C ASP A 41 10.03 -18.96 9.10
N ALA A 42 10.89 -18.14 9.71
CA ALA A 42 10.91 -16.70 9.46
C ALA A 42 11.31 -16.37 8.01
N GLU A 43 12.32 -17.05 7.46
CA GLU A 43 12.74 -16.89 6.07
C GLU A 43 11.69 -17.46 5.09
N ILE A 44 10.98 -18.52 5.49
CA ILE A 44 9.84 -19.07 4.73
C ILE A 44 8.75 -18.01 4.57
N GLU A 45 8.34 -17.34 5.65
CA GLU A 45 7.35 -16.26 5.57
C GLU A 45 7.83 -15.15 4.63
N GLN A 46 9.09 -14.75 4.76
CA GLN A 46 9.68 -13.71 3.92
C GLN A 46 9.62 -14.08 2.42
N ILE A 47 9.96 -15.33 2.07
CA ILE A 47 9.91 -15.80 0.68
C ILE A 47 8.47 -15.88 0.19
N ILE A 48 7.56 -16.44 0.98
CA ILE A 48 6.13 -16.58 0.63
C ILE A 48 5.49 -15.19 0.42
N ASP A 49 5.79 -14.24 1.29
CA ASP A 49 5.36 -12.86 1.16
C ASP A 49 5.95 -12.21 -0.08
N THR A 50 7.25 -12.37 -0.32
CA THR A 50 7.89 -11.84 -1.53
C THR A 50 7.26 -12.40 -2.81
N VAL A 51 6.95 -13.71 -2.86
CA VAL A 51 6.24 -14.34 -3.99
C VAL A 51 4.84 -13.75 -4.15
N HIS A 52 4.10 -13.62 -3.04
CA HIS A 52 2.77 -13.02 -3.05
C HIS A 52 2.82 -11.58 -3.57
N PHE A 53 3.76 -10.79 -3.09
CA PHE A 53 3.97 -9.39 -3.43
C PHE A 53 4.41 -9.20 -4.88
N ARG A 54 5.30 -10.04 -5.40
CA ARG A 54 5.68 -10.01 -6.82
C ARG A 54 4.54 -10.40 -7.74
N THR A 55 3.62 -11.24 -7.27
CA THR A 55 2.46 -11.66 -8.08
C THR A 55 1.36 -10.61 -8.00
N LYS A 56 0.81 -10.37 -6.80
CA LYS A 56 -0.34 -9.48 -6.57
C LYS A 56 -0.01 -8.00 -6.60
N GLY A 57 1.22 -7.64 -6.24
CA GLY A 57 1.69 -6.26 -6.36
C GLY A 57 1.72 -5.80 -7.81
N ARG A 58 2.18 -6.64 -8.74
CA ARG A 58 2.23 -6.31 -10.18
C ARG A 58 0.85 -6.09 -10.78
N ASP A 59 -0.17 -6.80 -10.29
CA ASP A 59 -1.57 -6.59 -10.71
C ASP A 59 -2.06 -5.17 -10.37
N LYS A 60 -1.48 -4.50 -9.36
CA LYS A 60 -1.88 -3.16 -8.92
C LYS A 60 -0.90 -2.05 -9.30
N PHE A 61 0.40 -2.36 -9.35
CA PHE A 61 1.47 -1.38 -9.46
C PHE A 61 2.55 -1.83 -10.45
N PRO A 62 2.85 -1.04 -11.50
CA PRO A 62 3.95 -1.35 -12.43
C PRO A 62 5.32 -1.43 -11.76
N ARG A 63 5.52 -0.66 -10.67
CA ARG A 63 6.78 -0.62 -9.90
C ARG A 63 6.72 -1.44 -8.60
N ALA A 64 5.80 -2.40 -8.49
CA ALA A 64 5.60 -3.21 -7.29
C ALA A 64 6.88 -3.80 -6.70
N SER A 65 7.83 -4.23 -7.55
CA SER A 65 9.11 -4.81 -7.11
C SER A 65 10.04 -3.84 -6.38
N LYS A 66 9.75 -2.53 -6.41
CA LYS A 66 10.50 -1.49 -5.71
C LYS A 66 9.70 -0.89 -4.55
N MET A 67 8.43 -1.23 -4.41
CA MET A 67 7.52 -0.72 -3.38
C MET A 67 7.56 -1.60 -2.13
N ILE A 68 7.15 -1.04 -1.00
CA ILE A 68 6.98 -1.74 0.28
C ILE A 68 5.49 -1.80 0.59
N PHE A 69 5.03 -2.98 0.98
CA PHE A 69 3.67 -3.22 1.44
C PHE A 69 3.62 -4.49 2.28
N THR A 70 2.56 -4.61 3.08
CA THR A 70 2.16 -5.83 3.80
C THR A 70 0.97 -6.46 3.08
N ARG A 71 0.59 -7.70 3.43
CA ARG A 71 -0.60 -8.34 2.85
C ARG A 71 -1.88 -7.51 3.03
N PRO A 72 -2.20 -6.98 4.24
CA PRO A 72 -3.43 -6.20 4.43
C PRO A 72 -3.43 -4.92 3.59
N THR A 73 -2.31 -4.18 3.61
CA THR A 73 -2.21 -2.91 2.90
C THR A 73 -2.25 -3.09 1.38
N LEU A 74 -1.57 -4.12 0.84
CA LEU A 74 -1.66 -4.45 -0.57
C LEU A 74 -3.09 -4.84 -0.97
N ALA A 75 -3.80 -5.60 -0.14
CA ALA A 75 -5.17 -6.01 -0.43
C ALA A 75 -6.11 -4.81 -0.55
N MET A 76 -5.94 -3.79 0.31
CA MET A 76 -6.77 -2.57 0.32
C MET A 76 -6.39 -1.53 -0.73
N ALA A 77 -5.13 -1.48 -1.16
CA ALA A 77 -4.68 -0.42 -2.07
C ALA A 77 -5.41 -0.40 -3.41
N SER A 78 -5.72 0.79 -3.93
CA SER A 78 -6.25 0.97 -5.28
C SER A 78 -5.23 0.50 -6.33
N SER A 79 -5.71 -0.18 -7.39
CA SER A 79 -4.85 -0.46 -8.55
C SER A 79 -4.57 0.84 -9.31
N LYS A 80 -3.45 0.86 -10.04
CA LYS A 80 -3.05 1.99 -10.89
C LYS A 80 -4.18 2.43 -11.82
N GLU A 81 -4.86 1.49 -12.45
CA GLU A 81 -5.91 1.76 -13.44
C GLU A 81 -7.08 2.52 -12.80
N ILE A 82 -7.51 2.09 -11.61
CA ILE A 82 -8.60 2.74 -10.87
C ILE A 82 -8.17 4.13 -10.39
N ALA A 83 -6.98 4.25 -9.79
CA ALA A 83 -6.45 5.50 -9.27
C ALA A 83 -6.22 6.55 -10.39
N GLU A 84 -5.67 6.13 -11.54
CA GLU A 84 -5.49 7.00 -12.71
C GLU A 84 -6.82 7.41 -13.33
N TYR A 85 -7.79 6.51 -13.40
CA TYR A 85 -9.13 6.83 -13.90
C TYR A 85 -9.84 7.87 -13.02
N ARG A 86 -9.78 7.71 -11.70
CA ARG A 86 -10.31 8.69 -10.73
C ARG A 86 -9.63 10.04 -10.91
N THR A 87 -8.30 10.06 -10.97
CA THR A 87 -7.50 11.28 -11.21
C THR A 87 -7.86 11.94 -12.54
N TRP A 88 -8.03 11.15 -13.61
CA TRP A 88 -8.43 11.66 -14.91
C TRP A 88 -9.82 12.31 -14.86
N LYS A 89 -10.83 11.68 -14.24
CA LYS A 89 -12.17 12.27 -14.09
C LYS A 89 -12.13 13.59 -13.35
N ILE A 90 -11.38 13.64 -12.26
CA ILE A 90 -11.18 14.85 -11.46
C ILE A 90 -10.67 15.98 -12.36
N ARG A 91 -9.60 15.72 -13.13
CA ARG A 91 -9.03 16.69 -14.07
C ARG A 91 -10.04 17.14 -15.13
N GLN A 92 -10.83 16.22 -15.69
CA GLN A 92 -11.87 16.57 -16.68
C GLN A 92 -12.93 17.50 -16.10
N ARG A 93 -13.26 17.35 -14.81
CA ARG A 93 -14.33 18.12 -14.17
C ARG A 93 -13.88 19.47 -13.62
N LEU A 94 -12.67 19.55 -13.08
CA LEU A 94 -12.15 20.74 -12.40
C LEU A 94 -11.12 21.52 -13.22
N GLY A 95 -10.53 20.90 -14.24
CA GLY A 95 -9.42 21.49 -14.98
C GLY A 95 -8.13 21.45 -14.18
N GLU A 96 -7.61 22.63 -13.82
CA GLU A 96 -6.42 22.76 -12.99
C GLU A 96 -6.75 22.50 -11.51
N VAL A 97 -5.92 21.68 -10.85
CA VAL A 97 -6.00 21.39 -9.43
C VAL A 97 -4.70 21.89 -8.80
N LYS A 98 -4.82 22.82 -7.85
CA LYS A 98 -3.69 23.41 -7.13
C LYS A 98 -3.32 22.58 -5.90
N GLN A 99 -4.31 22.04 -5.20
CA GLN A 99 -4.07 21.23 -4.01
C GLN A 99 -5.19 20.20 -3.79
N ALA A 100 -4.81 18.93 -3.72
CA ALA A 100 -5.69 17.84 -3.28
C ALA A 100 -5.37 17.39 -1.86
N LEU A 101 -6.38 16.84 -1.18
CA LEU A 101 -6.25 16.11 0.07
C LEU A 101 -6.66 14.65 -0.15
N ASP A 102 -5.82 13.70 0.26
CA ASP A 102 -6.08 12.26 0.28
C ASP A 102 -6.24 11.80 1.75
N ILE A 103 -7.45 11.40 2.13
CA ILE A 103 -7.77 10.95 3.49
C ILE A 103 -7.76 9.42 3.52
N GLY A 104 -6.92 8.83 4.37
CA GLY A 104 -6.71 7.38 4.40
C GLY A 104 -5.84 6.94 3.23
N ALA A 105 -4.73 7.66 3.02
CA ALA A 105 -3.86 7.50 1.85
C ALA A 105 -3.27 6.08 1.71
N GLY A 106 -3.26 5.29 2.79
CA GLY A 106 -2.74 3.93 2.80
C GLY A 106 -1.30 3.89 2.28
N ILE A 107 -1.00 2.90 1.44
CA ILE A 107 0.33 2.77 0.82
C ILE A 107 0.55 3.67 -0.40
N GLY A 108 -0.39 4.58 -0.69
CA GLY A 108 -0.24 5.66 -1.66
C GLY A 108 -0.76 5.41 -3.06
N GLY A 109 -1.69 4.47 -3.28
CA GLY A 109 -2.23 4.18 -4.62
C GLY A 109 -2.85 5.41 -5.31
N ASP A 110 -3.85 6.00 -4.67
CA ASP A 110 -4.50 7.23 -5.17
C ASP A 110 -3.59 8.46 -5.01
N THR A 111 -2.86 8.59 -3.89
CA THR A 111 -1.82 9.63 -3.69
C THR A 111 -0.84 9.70 -4.86
N ILE A 112 -0.25 8.57 -5.30
CA ILE A 112 0.72 8.55 -6.40
C ILE A 112 0.08 9.02 -7.70
N ALA A 113 -1.12 8.53 -8.02
CA ALA A 113 -1.81 8.90 -9.25
C ALA A 113 -2.12 10.41 -9.30
N MET A 114 -2.59 10.96 -8.18
CA MET A 114 -2.83 12.40 -8.03
C MET A 114 -1.53 13.22 -8.08
N ALA A 115 -0.49 12.79 -7.36
CA ALA A 115 0.79 13.48 -7.24
C ALA A 115 1.55 13.58 -8.57
N LEU A 116 1.32 12.64 -9.50
CA LEU A 116 1.82 12.76 -10.88
C LEU A 116 1.23 13.96 -11.62
N ARG A 117 0.11 14.51 -11.15
CA ARG A 117 -0.61 15.63 -11.80
C ARG A 117 -0.52 16.92 -11.00
N TRP A 118 -0.71 16.90 -9.68
CA TRP A 118 -0.79 18.09 -8.83
C TRP A 118 -0.29 17.82 -7.40
N PRO A 119 -0.04 18.85 -6.57
CA PRO A 119 0.28 18.68 -5.17
C PRO A 119 -0.82 17.96 -4.36
N VAL A 120 -0.41 17.11 -3.41
CA VAL A 120 -1.30 16.32 -2.55
C VAL A 120 -0.88 16.44 -1.09
N VAL A 121 -1.84 16.63 -0.19
CA VAL A 121 -1.67 16.37 1.25
C VAL A 121 -2.24 14.99 1.51
N SER A 122 -1.47 14.09 2.10
CA SER A 122 -1.90 12.70 2.35
C SER A 122 -1.95 12.45 3.85
N ILE A 123 -3.11 12.01 4.33
CA ILE A 123 -3.34 11.69 5.75
C ILE A 123 -3.44 10.19 5.92
N GLU A 124 -2.67 9.66 6.86
CA GLU A 124 -2.72 8.26 7.25
C GLU A 124 -2.52 8.14 8.77
N ILE A 125 -3.32 7.28 9.41
CA ILE A 125 -3.31 7.13 10.87
C ILE A 125 -2.23 6.15 11.32
N ASP A 126 -1.99 5.10 10.54
CA ASP A 126 -1.07 4.02 10.90
C ASP A 126 0.39 4.41 10.61
N PRO A 127 1.28 4.48 11.62
CA PRO A 127 2.66 4.91 11.44
C PRO A 127 3.48 4.00 10.52
N ASP A 128 3.20 2.69 10.50
CA ASP A 128 3.95 1.77 9.65
C ASP A 128 3.51 1.91 8.18
N THR A 129 2.22 2.11 7.94
CA THR A 129 1.68 2.43 6.62
C THR A 129 2.20 3.78 6.12
N VAL A 130 2.38 4.78 7.01
CA VAL A 130 3.05 6.06 6.66
C VAL A 130 4.47 5.84 6.14
N LYS A 131 5.27 4.95 6.76
CA LYS A 131 6.62 4.62 6.26
C LYS A 131 6.55 3.98 4.87
N MET A 132 5.59 3.08 4.66
CA MET A 132 5.36 2.46 3.34
C MET A 132 4.95 3.49 2.30
N LEU A 133 4.02 4.40 2.64
CA LEU A 133 3.60 5.52 1.81
C LEU A 133 4.80 6.37 1.39
N GLN A 134 5.61 6.81 2.35
CA GLN A 134 6.79 7.64 2.11
C GLN A 134 7.80 6.96 1.19
N HIS A 135 8.07 5.68 1.39
CA HIS A 135 8.92 4.90 0.47
C HIS A 135 8.29 4.81 -0.92
N ASN A 136 7.01 4.45 -0.99
CA ASN A 136 6.33 4.20 -2.25
C ASN A 136 6.20 5.44 -3.12
N ILE A 137 5.93 6.62 -2.56
CA ILE A 137 5.91 7.87 -3.35
C ILE A 137 7.29 8.20 -3.93
N SER A 138 8.37 7.88 -3.20
CA SER A 138 9.75 8.06 -3.70
C SER A 138 10.07 7.15 -4.87
N VAL A 139 9.50 5.94 -4.91
CA VAL A 139 9.63 5.00 -6.04
C VAL A 139 9.07 5.60 -7.33
N TYR A 140 8.13 6.53 -7.24
CA TYR A 140 7.52 7.25 -8.38
C TYR A 140 8.10 8.65 -8.59
N ASN A 141 9.07 9.09 -7.77
CA ASN A 141 9.68 10.42 -7.80
C ASN A 141 8.65 11.56 -7.64
N VAL A 142 7.63 11.34 -6.80
CA VAL A 142 6.57 12.34 -6.54
C VAL A 142 6.59 12.88 -5.11
N GLU A 143 7.59 12.51 -4.31
CA GLU A 143 7.71 12.90 -2.90
C GLU A 143 7.72 14.42 -2.70
N LYS A 144 8.28 15.18 -3.65
CA LYS A 144 8.28 16.66 -3.59
C LYS A 144 6.89 17.29 -3.77
N LYS A 145 5.92 16.53 -4.28
CA LYS A 145 4.53 16.97 -4.48
C LYS A 145 3.59 16.45 -3.39
N VAL A 146 4.09 15.67 -2.43
CA VAL A 146 3.27 15.04 -1.40
C VAL A 146 3.71 15.52 -0.03
N GLN A 147 2.80 16.16 0.70
CA GLN A 147 2.96 16.40 2.13
C GLN A 147 2.23 15.29 2.90
N ILE A 148 2.97 14.49 3.67
CA ILE A 148 2.37 13.46 4.52
C ILE A 148 2.06 14.06 5.91
N ILE A 149 0.87 13.78 6.42
CA ILE A 149 0.47 14.06 7.79
C ILE A 149 0.08 12.73 8.42
N GLN A 150 0.87 12.27 9.39
CA GLN A 150 0.45 11.15 10.22
C GLN A 150 -0.59 11.64 11.23
N GLY A 151 -1.81 11.10 11.19
CA GLY A 151 -2.82 11.47 12.15
C GLY A 151 -4.21 10.90 11.87
N ASP A 152 -5.05 10.99 12.89
CA ASP A 152 -6.46 10.62 12.82
C ASP A 152 -7.27 11.80 12.27
N ILE A 153 -7.84 11.64 11.07
CA ILE A 153 -8.64 12.69 10.44
C ILE A 153 -9.80 13.16 11.32
N THR A 154 -10.42 12.25 12.11
CA THR A 154 -11.55 12.59 12.98
C THR A 154 -11.15 13.57 14.09
N LYS A 155 -9.86 13.63 14.43
CA LYS A 155 -9.31 14.59 15.39
C LYS A 155 -8.77 15.84 14.69
N LEU A 156 -8.10 15.66 13.55
CA LEU A 156 -7.47 16.75 12.80
C LEU A 156 -8.49 17.81 12.34
N ILE A 157 -9.68 17.40 11.91
CA ILE A 157 -10.73 18.34 11.45
C ILE A 157 -11.19 19.34 12.53
N HIS A 158 -10.98 19.02 13.81
CA HIS A 158 -11.33 19.91 14.93
C HIS A 158 -10.19 20.87 15.31
N GLN A 159 -9.01 20.73 14.72
CA GLN A 159 -7.87 21.61 14.98
C GLN A 159 -7.95 22.86 14.08
N PRO A 160 -7.96 24.08 14.64
CA PRO A 160 -8.09 25.31 13.84
C PRO A 160 -7.08 25.41 12.68
N PRO A 161 -5.76 25.12 12.86
CA PRO A 161 -4.81 25.19 11.76
C PRO A 161 -5.11 24.23 10.61
N PHE A 162 -5.68 23.06 10.90
CA PHE A 162 -6.05 22.10 9.86
C PHE A 162 -7.34 22.52 9.16
N ARG A 163 -8.32 23.00 9.92
CA ARG A 163 -9.59 23.52 9.38
C ARG A 163 -9.35 24.67 8.40
N ASP A 164 -8.47 25.60 8.74
CA ASP A 164 -8.13 26.73 7.87
C ASP A 164 -7.54 26.27 6.53
N ARG A 165 -6.75 25.18 6.54
CA ARG A 165 -6.19 24.58 5.32
C ARG A 165 -7.25 23.96 4.42
N LEU A 166 -8.40 23.53 4.93
CA LEU A 166 -9.45 22.94 4.11
C LEU A 166 -10.03 23.96 3.12
N HIS A 167 -9.98 25.25 3.43
CA HIS A 167 -10.48 26.32 2.56
C HIS A 167 -9.64 26.54 1.29
N SER A 168 -8.41 26.04 1.24
CA SER A 168 -7.52 26.16 0.08
C SER A 168 -7.43 24.89 -0.78
N LEU A 169 -8.21 23.86 -0.45
CA LEU A 169 -8.26 22.61 -1.21
C LEU A 169 -9.24 22.70 -2.37
N ASP A 170 -8.83 22.19 -3.52
CA ASP A 170 -9.76 22.02 -4.65
C ASP A 170 -10.52 20.69 -4.54
N ILE A 171 -9.92 19.68 -3.88
CA ILE A 171 -10.44 18.31 -3.77
C ILE A 171 -10.14 17.73 -2.40
N ILE A 172 -11.13 17.02 -1.88
CA ILE A 172 -10.96 16.05 -0.80
C ILE A 172 -11.33 14.68 -1.37
N PHE A 173 -10.35 13.78 -1.41
CA PHE A 173 -10.51 12.39 -1.79
C PHE A 173 -10.60 11.52 -0.54
N PHE A 174 -11.56 10.61 -0.53
CA PHE A 174 -11.85 9.74 0.59
C PHE A 174 -12.40 8.39 0.11
N ASP A 175 -11.68 7.30 0.40
CA ASP A 175 -12.09 5.92 0.11
C ASP A 175 -11.97 5.10 1.42
N PRO A 176 -12.96 5.22 2.32
CA PRO A 176 -12.88 4.63 3.66
C PRO A 176 -12.81 3.10 3.63
N SER A 177 -12.28 2.54 4.72
CA SER A 177 -12.31 1.11 4.93
C SER A 177 -13.76 0.62 5.03
N ARG A 178 -14.05 -0.44 4.28
CA ARG A 178 -15.36 -1.14 4.26
C ARG A 178 -15.30 -2.45 5.05
N ARG A 179 -14.39 -2.55 6.02
CA ARG A 179 -14.17 -3.74 6.84
C ARG A 179 -14.38 -3.41 8.30
N SER A 180 -15.30 -4.13 8.93
CA SER A 180 -15.46 -4.21 10.39
C SER A 180 -15.23 -5.67 10.78
N GLU A 181 -14.34 -5.92 11.75
CA GLU A 181 -14.03 -7.27 12.27
C GLU A 181 -13.86 -8.34 11.18
N ASP A 182 -12.99 -8.05 10.19
CA ASP A 182 -12.69 -8.89 9.02
C ASP A 182 -13.81 -9.16 8.01
N LYS A 183 -15.05 -8.72 8.27
CA LYS A 183 -16.17 -8.85 7.35
C LYS A 183 -16.30 -7.61 6.46
N ARG A 184 -16.52 -7.84 5.16
CA ARG A 184 -16.83 -6.78 4.20
C ARG A 184 -18.27 -6.33 4.41
N THR A 185 -18.48 -5.02 4.58
CA THR A 185 -19.80 -4.42 4.70
C THR A 185 -20.10 -3.48 3.53
N VAL A 186 -21.39 -3.30 3.25
CA VAL A 186 -21.90 -2.34 2.27
C VAL A 186 -22.65 -1.19 2.95
N LYS A 187 -22.87 -1.28 4.27
CA LYS A 187 -23.53 -0.24 5.05
C LYS A 187 -22.57 0.91 5.30
N THR A 188 -22.97 2.11 4.91
CA THR A 188 -22.16 3.32 5.00
C THR A 188 -21.84 3.71 6.44
N GLU A 189 -22.72 3.37 7.38
CA GLU A 189 -22.58 3.69 8.81
C GLU A 189 -21.45 2.88 9.47
N GLU A 190 -21.00 1.81 8.82
CA GLU A 190 -19.94 0.92 9.30
C GLU A 190 -18.59 1.23 8.61
N TYR A 191 -18.49 2.33 7.86
CA TYR A 191 -17.25 2.76 7.22
C TYR A 191 -16.31 3.39 8.24
N THR A 192 -15.00 3.26 8.00
CA THR A 192 -14.00 3.87 8.86
C THR A 192 -12.96 4.60 8.02
N PRO A 193 -12.76 5.92 8.25
CA PRO A 193 -13.59 6.85 9.04
C PRO A 193 -15.07 6.94 8.57
N PRO A 194 -16.01 7.38 9.43
CA PRO A 194 -17.43 7.53 9.06
C PRO A 194 -17.69 8.70 8.11
#